data_AF-U5EKQ7-F1
#
_entry.id   AF-U5EKQ7-F1
#
_cell.length_a   1.000
_cell.length_b   1.000
_cell.length_c   1.000
_cell.angle_alpha   90.00
_cell.angle_beta   90.00
_cell.angle_gamma   90.00
#
_symmetry.space_group_name_H-M   'P 1'
#
loop_
_entity.id
_entity.type
_entity.pdbx_description
1 polymer ?
#
loop_
_entity_poly.entity_id
_entity_poly.type
_entity_poly.pdbx_seq_one_letter_code
_entity_poly.pdbx_strand_id
1 'polypeptide(L)'
;MDDIELDLPSVASSHNAGRILEIEAVGLRNPLPVDGERTQAYVCCVDGTTLRLPDSLEGWAMQTLAANYDLRATGLPSLFPCRFEFGIRDGAAYAVPVRVAAGHPAA
;
A
#
# COMPACT_ATOMS: atom_id res chain seq x y z
N MET A 1 -17.46 5.55 10.16
CA MET A 1 -17.08 4.67 9.04
C MET A 1 -16.30 3.54 9.66
N ASP A 2 -16.79 2.31 9.55
CA ASP A 2 -16.04 1.12 9.91
C ASP A 2 -14.76 1.09 9.07
N ASP A 3 -13.62 1.33 9.71
CA ASP A 3 -12.30 1.14 9.11
C ASP A 3 -12.12 -0.37 8.92
N ILE A 4 -12.41 -0.87 7.72
CA ILE A 4 -12.20 -2.28 7.37
C ILE A 4 -10.69 -2.51 7.33
N GLU A 5 -10.18 -3.29 8.29
CA GLU A 5 -8.78 -3.69 8.31
C GLU A 5 -8.48 -4.57 7.09
N LEU A 6 -7.33 -4.31 6.46
CA LEU A 6 -6.84 -5.11 5.36
C LEU A 6 -6.52 -6.51 5.87
N ASP A 7 -7.39 -7.47 5.55
CA ASP A 7 -7.13 -8.88 5.79
C ASP A 7 -5.95 -9.35 4.92
N LEU A 8 -4.85 -9.73 5.59
CA LEU A 8 -3.60 -10.15 4.96
C LEU A 8 -3.47 -11.67 4.99
N PRO A 9 -3.43 -12.34 3.81
CA PRO A 9 -3.20 -13.77 3.78
C PRO A 9 -1.77 -14.10 4.23
N SER A 10 -1.64 -15.16 5.04
CA SER A 10 -0.34 -15.75 5.37
C SER A 10 0.20 -16.52 4.17
N VAL A 11 1.35 -16.13 3.67
CA VAL A 11 1.99 -16.72 2.49
C VAL A 11 3.14 -17.61 2.97
N ALA A 12 2.93 -18.93 2.94
CA ALA A 12 3.91 -19.93 3.36
C ALA A 12 4.95 -20.28 2.27
N SER A 13 4.67 -19.91 1.01
CA SER A 13 5.53 -20.22 -0.14
C SER A 13 6.44 -19.06 -0.50
N SER A 14 7.62 -19.36 -1.04
CA SER A 14 8.54 -18.36 -1.60
C SER A 14 8.00 -17.67 -2.86
N HIS A 15 6.95 -18.22 -3.47
CA HIS A 15 6.10 -17.52 -4.42
C HIS A 15 5.08 -16.67 -3.65
N ASN A 16 5.30 -15.36 -3.72
CA ASN A 16 4.34 -14.31 -3.49
C ASN A 16 2.93 -14.72 -4.00
N ALA A 17 2.02 -14.98 -3.06
CA ALA A 17 0.60 -15.29 -3.28
C ALA A 17 -0.27 -14.39 -2.38
N GLY A 18 0.20 -13.16 -2.17
CA GLY A 18 -0.48 -12.20 -1.33
C GLY A 18 -1.75 -11.65 -1.98
N ARG A 19 -2.47 -10.81 -1.25
CA ARG A 19 -3.58 -10.04 -1.79
C ARG A 19 -3.05 -8.90 -2.64
N ILE A 20 -3.32 -8.95 -3.94
CA ILE A 20 -2.98 -7.87 -4.86
C ILE A 20 -4.09 -6.81 -4.83
N LEU A 21 -3.71 -5.56 -4.57
CA LEU A 21 -4.59 -4.41 -4.60
C LEU A 21 -4.14 -3.43 -5.68
N GLU A 22 -5.11 -2.85 -6.37
CA GLU A 22 -4.89 -1.69 -7.23
C GLU A 22 -5.31 -0.44 -6.46
N ILE A 23 -4.33 0.42 -6.20
CA ILE A 23 -4.39 1.51 -5.23
C ILE A 23 -4.43 2.83 -6.01
N GLU A 24 -5.44 3.65 -5.73
CA GLU A 24 -5.56 5.01 -6.25
C GLU A 24 -4.90 6.06 -5.34
N ALA A 25 -4.78 5.78 -4.04
CA ALA A 25 -4.11 6.65 -3.09
C ALA A 25 -3.69 5.90 -1.82
N VAL A 26 -2.70 6.45 -1.13
CA VAL A 26 -2.33 6.08 0.25
C VAL A 26 -2.60 7.30 1.13
N GLY A 27 -2.97 7.09 2.39
CA GLY A 27 -3.14 8.17 3.34
C GLY A 27 -2.81 7.79 4.78
N LEU A 28 -2.68 8.80 5.61
CA LEU A 28 -2.45 8.68 7.05
C LEU A 28 -3.55 9.47 7.76
N ARG A 29 -4.26 8.81 8.67
CA ARG A 29 -5.13 9.47 9.63
C ARG A 29 -4.31 9.75 10.88
N ASN A 30 -4.44 10.97 11.40
CA ASN A 30 -3.62 11.50 12.48
C ASN A 30 -2.11 11.37 12.24
N PRO A 31 -1.55 12.03 11.21
CA PRO A 31 -0.13 11.95 10.87
C PRO A 31 0.81 12.62 11.90
N LEU A 32 0.27 13.40 12.84
CA LEU A 32 1.00 14.05 13.93
C LEU A 32 0.32 13.72 15.26
N PRO A 33 0.39 12.46 15.71
CA PRO A 33 -0.30 12.04 16.93
C PRO A 33 0.27 12.77 18.14
N VAL A 34 -0.61 13.28 19.00
CA VAL A 34 -0.20 13.73 20.35
C VAL A 34 -0.20 12.54 21.31
N ASP A 35 0.30 12.75 22.53
CA ASP A 35 0.50 11.68 23.53
C ASP A 35 -0.78 10.84 23.73
N GLY A 36 -0.67 9.52 23.47
CA GLY A 36 -1.77 8.56 23.56
C GLY A 36 -2.55 8.31 22.27
N GLU A 37 -2.35 9.12 21.22
CA GLU A 37 -2.96 8.87 19.91
C GLU A 37 -2.08 8.01 19.00
N ARG A 38 -2.70 7.40 17.97
CA ARG A 38 -1.99 6.61 16.96
C ARG A 38 -2.23 7.16 15.57
N THR A 39 -1.18 7.19 14.76
CA THR A 39 -1.32 7.29 13.31
C THR A 39 -1.96 6.01 12.78
N GLN A 40 -2.83 6.14 11.78
CA GLN A 40 -3.47 5.01 11.12
C GLN A 40 -3.27 5.15 9.62
N ALA A 41 -2.53 4.23 9.03
CA ALA A 41 -2.32 4.20 7.60
C ALA A 41 -3.48 3.50 6.88
N TYR A 42 -3.83 3.96 5.68
CA TYR A 42 -4.86 3.36 4.86
C TYR A 42 -4.50 3.44 3.37
N VAL A 43 -5.10 2.54 2.59
CA VAL A 43 -5.07 2.56 1.13
C VAL A 43 -6.48 2.78 0.61
N CYS A 44 -6.61 3.63 -0.41
CA CYS A 44 -7.81 3.73 -1.23
C CYS A 44 -7.56 2.89 -2.49
N CYS A 45 -8.42 1.91 -2.71
CA CYS A 45 -8.40 1.06 -3.89
C CYS A 45 -9.20 1.72 -5.01
N VAL A 46 -8.81 1.47 -6.27
CA VAL A 46 -9.49 2.03 -7.46
C VAL A 46 -10.98 1.68 -7.56
N ASP A 47 -11.41 0.60 -6.90
CA ASP A 47 -12.82 0.21 -6.82
C ASP A 47 -13.63 1.05 -5.79
N GLY A 48 -12.98 2.00 -5.12
CA GLY A 48 -13.57 2.89 -4.11
C GLY A 48 -13.48 2.34 -2.68
N THR A 49 -13.00 1.11 -2.49
CA THR A 49 -12.80 0.55 -1.14
C THR A 49 -11.62 1.24 -0.44
N THR A 50 -11.83 1.68 0.80
CA THR A 50 -10.75 2.13 1.69
C THR A 50 -10.44 1.04 2.70
N LEU A 51 -9.18 0.61 2.78
CA LEU A 51 -8.72 -0.44 3.68
C LEU A 51 -7.66 0.12 4.64
N ARG A 52 -7.85 -0.12 5.94
CA ARG A 52 -6.88 0.23 6.96
C ARG A 52 -5.70 -0.74 6.91
N LEU A 53 -4.49 -0.21 6.91
CA LEU A 53 -3.28 -1.01 6.98
C LEU A 53 -2.97 -1.39 8.43
N PRO A 54 -2.41 -2.59 8.67
CA PRO A 54 -1.85 -2.93 9.98
C PRO A 54 -0.68 -2.00 10.32
N ASP A 55 -0.44 -1.81 11.62
CA ASP A 55 0.58 -0.88 12.14
C ASP A 55 1.98 -1.18 11.57
N SER A 56 2.28 -2.45 11.29
CA SER A 56 3.55 -2.89 10.67
C SER A 56 3.79 -2.36 9.27
N LEU A 57 2.74 -1.92 8.55
CA LEU A 57 2.83 -1.32 7.22
C LEU A 57 2.78 0.22 7.23
N GLU A 58 2.74 0.85 8.40
CA GLU A 58 2.77 2.32 8.51
C GLU A 58 4.03 2.91 7.88
N GLY A 59 5.20 2.31 8.14
CA GLY A 59 6.47 2.75 7.54
C GLY A 59 6.49 2.62 6.03
N TRP A 60 5.80 1.64 5.45
CA TRP A 60 5.63 1.52 3.99
C TRP A 60 4.72 2.63 3.45
N ALA A 61 3.61 2.92 4.15
CA ALA A 61 2.68 3.97 3.75
C ALA A 61 3.33 5.35 3.76
N MET A 62 4.10 5.68 4.80
CA MET A 62 4.87 6.93 4.90
C MET A 62 5.88 7.07 3.76
N GLN A 63 6.65 6.02 3.46
CA GLN A 63 7.63 6.04 2.37
C GLN A 63 6.96 6.21 1.00
N THR A 64 5.84 5.52 0.77
CA THR A 64 5.08 5.62 -0.49
C THR A 64 4.50 7.03 -0.66
N LEU A 65 3.95 7.61 0.41
CA LEU A 65 3.48 8.99 0.41
C LEU A 65 4.62 9.98 0.13
N ALA A 66 5.74 9.86 0.82
CA ALA A 66 6.91 10.71 0.62
C ALA A 66 7.40 10.66 -0.83
N ALA A 67 7.53 9.46 -1.41
CA ALA A 67 7.92 9.28 -2.80
C ALA A 67 6.91 9.90 -3.78
N ASN A 68 5.60 9.77 -3.52
CA ASN A 68 4.58 10.40 -4.35
C ASN A 68 4.64 11.94 -4.27
N TYR A 69 4.84 12.50 -3.07
CA TYR A 69 4.99 13.95 -2.91
C TYR A 69 6.24 14.48 -3.60
N ASP A 70 7.35 13.76 -3.55
CA ASP A 70 8.60 14.13 -4.25
C ASP A 70 8.41 14.18 -5.77
N LEU A 71 7.77 13.16 -6.37
CA LEU A 71 7.43 13.18 -7.80
C LEU A 71 6.56 14.38 -8.16
N ARG A 72 5.52 14.63 -7.37
CA ARG A 72 4.62 15.77 -7.63
C ARG A 72 5.33 17.11 -7.47
N ALA A 73 6.23 17.24 -6.49
CA ALA A 73 7.04 18.44 -6.27
C ALA A 73 8.02 18.70 -7.42
N THR A 74 8.49 17.65 -8.08
CA THR A 74 9.35 17.73 -9.28
C THR A 74 8.57 17.88 -10.60
N GLY A 75 7.24 17.97 -10.53
CA GLY A 75 6.37 18.09 -11.71
C GLY A 75 6.18 16.77 -12.48
N LEU A 76 6.66 15.65 -11.93
CA LEU A 76 6.45 14.32 -12.45
C LEU A 76 5.05 13.79 -12.11
N PRO A 77 4.54 12.81 -12.89
CA PRO A 77 3.24 12.21 -12.60
C PRO A 77 3.22 11.50 -11.24
N SER A 78 2.02 11.40 -10.67
CA SER A 78 1.74 10.66 -9.44
C SER A 78 2.20 9.21 -9.55
N LEU A 79 2.59 8.61 -8.41
CA LEU A 79 2.81 7.17 -8.31
C LEU A 79 1.51 6.38 -8.54
N PHE A 80 0.36 7.01 -8.34
CA PHE A 80 -0.96 6.38 -8.40
C PHE A 80 -1.69 6.67 -9.72
N PRO A 81 -2.53 5.73 -10.22
CA PRO A 81 -2.80 4.42 -9.64
C PRO A 81 -1.63 3.43 -9.77
N CYS A 82 -1.43 2.57 -8.77
CA CYS A 82 -0.39 1.54 -8.78
C CYS A 82 -0.89 0.22 -8.19
N ARG A 83 -0.12 -0.85 -8.40
CA ARG A 83 -0.49 -2.19 -7.95
C ARG A 83 0.56 -2.73 -6.98
N PHE A 84 0.10 -3.13 -5.80
CA PHE A 84 0.91 -3.73 -4.75
C PHE A 84 0.32 -5.05 -4.30
N GLU A 85 1.20 -6.00 -3.99
CA GLU A 85 0.84 -7.22 -3.31
C GLU A 85 1.12 -7.07 -1.82
N PHE A 86 0.14 -7.42 -1.01
CA PHE A 86 0.21 -7.43 0.44
C PHE A 86 0.05 -8.84 0.99
N GLY A 87 0.77 -9.17 2.05
CA GLY A 87 0.57 -10.43 2.76
C GLY A 87 1.39 -10.49 4.03
N ILE A 88 1.30 -11.61 4.73
CA ILE A 88 2.18 -11.92 5.87
C ILE A 88 3.17 -12.99 5.42
N ARG A 89 4.46 -12.77 5.69
CA ARG A 89 5.55 -13.71 5.42
C ARG A 89 6.45 -13.77 6.63
N ASP A 90 6.74 -14.98 7.13
CA ASP A 90 7.55 -15.17 8.35
C ASP A 90 7.02 -14.37 9.57
N GLY A 91 5.70 -14.17 9.64
CA GLY A 91 5.05 -13.38 10.70
C GLY A 91 5.11 -11.85 10.53
N ALA A 92 5.72 -11.35 9.44
CA ALA A 92 5.78 -9.94 9.13
C ALA A 92 4.89 -9.57 7.93
N ALA A 93 4.12 -8.50 8.06
CA ALA A 93 3.40 -7.94 6.93
C ALA A 93 4.39 -7.36 5.90
N TYR A 94 4.12 -7.59 4.62
CA TYR A 94 4.89 -7.02 3.52
C TYR A 94 3.97 -6.34 2.52
N ALA A 95 4.54 -5.38 1.79
CA ALA A 95 3.93 -4.72 0.64
C ALA A 95 4.99 -4.60 -0.46
N VAL A 96 4.76 -5.21 -1.62
CA VAL A 96 5.72 -5.21 -2.73
C VAL A 96 5.05 -4.80 -4.04
N PRO A 97 5.72 -4.00 -4.90
CA PRO A 97 5.14 -3.59 -6.17
C PRO A 97 4.95 -4.79 -7.09
N VAL A 98 3.76 -4.92 -7.67
CA VAL A 98 3.50 -5.94 -8.70
C VAL A 98 4.02 -5.38 -10.02
N ARG A 99 5.11 -5.96 -10.53
CA ARG A 99 5.54 -5.70 -11.89
C ARG A 99 4.50 -6.29 -12.82
N VAL A 100 3.78 -5.44 -13.56
CA VAL A 100 3.10 -5.90 -14.78
C VAL A 100 4.23 -6.43 -15.66
N ALA A 101 4.22 -7.74 -15.96
CA ALA A 101 5.10 -8.28 -16.98
C ALA A 101 4.82 -7.44 -18.23
N ALA A 102 5.80 -6.64 -18.65
CA ALA A 102 5.69 -5.85 -19.88
C ALA A 102 5.28 -6.84 -20.97
N GLY A 103 4.05 -6.72 -21.45
CA GLY A 103 3.57 -7.52 -22.56
C GLY A 103 4.59 -7.37 -23.68
N HIS A 104 5.20 -8.48 -24.07
CA HIS A 104 6.03 -8.56 -25.25
C HIS A 104 5.21 -7.96 -26.40
N PRO A 105 5.62 -6.87 -27.07
CA PRO A 105 5.00 -6.54 -28.35
C PRO A 105 5.33 -7.71 -29.27
N ALA A 106 4.31 -8.50 -29.61
CA ALA A 106 4.44 -9.45 -30.70
C ALA A 106 4.74 -8.62 -31.96
N ALA A 107 5.95 -8.79 -32.48
CA ALA A 107 6.36 -8.26 -33.77
C ALA A 107 5.69 -9.03 -34.92
#